data_AF-A0A7S3UM66-F1
#
_entry.id   AF-A0A7S3UM66-F1
#
_cell.length_a   1.000
_cell.length_b   1.000
_cell.length_c   1.000
_cell.angle_alpha   90.00
_cell.angle_beta   90.00
_cell.angle_gamma   90.00
#
_symmetry.space_group_name_H-M   'P 1'
#
loop_
_entity.id
_entity.type
_entity.pdbx_description
1 polymer ?
#
loop_
_entity_poly.entity_id
_entity_poly.type
_entity_poly.pdbx_seq_one_letter_code
_entity_poly.pdbx_strand_id
1 'polypeptide(L)'
;TCKRQLVSATIEKKRLVDTNKRLTEVAAGVFVKPTTPKNAFLYPDDPEAAFPKVIVAKPLDFRSEAMPHSGYAITGNRRKYGASEFEKIPRVVVGDDIGGSVRAKLAFQQEYDNADTEMGTTSRQVAKP
;
A
#
# COMPACT_ATOMS: atom_id res chain seq x y z
N THR A 1 0.32 0.66 -12.03
CA THR A 1 1.50 0.18 -11.28
C THR A 1 1.04 -0.74 -10.16
N CYS A 2 1.84 -1.76 -9.81
CA CYS A 2 1.51 -2.74 -8.75
C CYS A 2 1.13 -2.08 -7.40
N LYS A 3 1.79 -0.98 -7.03
CA LYS A 3 1.45 -0.19 -5.83
C LYS A 3 0.01 0.33 -5.86
N ARG A 4 -0.49 0.78 -7.01
CA ARG A 4 -1.87 1.28 -7.15
C ARG A 4 -2.89 0.14 -7.01
N GLN A 5 -2.60 -1.03 -7.59
CA GLN A 5 -3.44 -2.22 -7.45
C GLN A 5 -3.51 -2.72 -6.00
N LEU A 6 -2.39 -2.66 -5.27
CA LEU A 6 -2.36 -3.01 -3.84
C LEU A 6 -3.17 -2.02 -3.00
N VAL A 7 -3.00 -0.71 -3.24
CA VAL A 7 -3.76 0.34 -2.55
C VAL A 7 -5.25 0.22 -2.84
N SER A 8 -5.63 -0.02 -4.09
CA SER A 8 -7.05 -0.17 -4.45
C SER A 8 -7.69 -1.40 -3.80
N ALA A 9 -6.99 -2.54 -3.80
CA ALA A 9 -7.47 -3.77 -3.20
C ALA A 9 -7.55 -3.71 -1.66
N THR A 10 -6.58 -3.07 -1.00
CA THR A 10 -6.45 -3.14 0.47
C THR A 10 -7.08 -1.96 1.21
N ILE A 11 -7.01 -0.74 0.65
CA ILE A 11 -7.44 0.49 1.31
C ILE A 11 -8.77 0.96 0.71
N GLU A 12 -8.81 1.16 -0.61
CA GLU A 12 -9.98 1.77 -1.27
C GLU A 12 -11.19 0.85 -1.19
N LYS A 13 -11.01 -0.46 -1.47
CA LYS A 13 -12.09 -1.44 -1.38
C LYS A 13 -12.74 -1.49 -0.01
N LYS A 14 -11.94 -1.45 1.08
CA LYS A 14 -12.46 -1.44 2.45
C LYS A 14 -13.29 -0.18 2.72
N ARG A 15 -12.74 1.00 2.36
CA ARG A 15 -13.43 2.28 2.49
C ARG A 15 -14.75 2.30 1.71
N LEU A 16 -14.77 1.77 0.49
CA LEU A 16 -15.97 1.71 -0.35
C LEU A 16 -17.06 0.82 0.28
N VAL A 17 -16.68 -0.34 0.81
CA VAL A 17 -17.62 -1.23 1.52
C VAL A 17 -18.21 -0.51 2.73
N ASP A 18 -17.39 0.17 3.53
CA ASP A 18 -17.85 0.90 4.71
C ASP A 18 -18.78 2.07 4.33
N THR A 19 -18.47 2.81 3.26
CA THR A 19 -19.34 3.87 2.76
C THR A 19 -20.66 3.34 2.21
N ASN A 20 -20.64 2.20 1.51
CA ASN A 20 -21.85 1.59 0.98
C ASN A 20 -22.78 1.14 2.12
N LYS A 21 -22.23 0.49 3.15
CA LYS A 21 -23.00 0.12 4.36
C LYS A 21 -23.69 1.34 4.99
N ARG A 22 -22.95 2.43 5.19
CA ARG A 22 -23.52 3.68 5.73
C ARG A 22 -24.64 4.23 4.84
N LEU A 23 -24.44 4.24 3.51
CA LEU A 23 -25.48 4.69 2.57
C LEU A 23 -26.73 3.82 2.64
N THR A 24 -26.58 2.49 2.75
CA THR A 24 -27.72 1.58 2.90
C THR A 24 -28.46 1.78 4.22
N GLU A 25 -27.75 2.03 5.33
CA GLU A 25 -28.35 2.32 6.64
C GLU A 25 -29.10 3.66 6.65
N VAL A 26 -28.55 4.67 5.97
CA VAL A 26 -29.21 5.97 5.77
C VAL A 26 -30.46 5.81 4.92
N ALA A 27 -30.39 5.06 3.81
CA ALA A 27 -31.53 4.80 2.95
C ALA A 27 -32.65 4.02 3.66
N ALA A 28 -32.29 3.12 4.58
CA ALA A 28 -33.22 2.38 5.42
C ALA A 28 -33.80 3.23 6.59
N GLY A 29 -33.29 4.45 6.80
CA GLY A 29 -33.69 5.31 7.92
C GLY A 29 -33.21 4.84 9.30
N VAL A 30 -32.28 3.88 9.35
CA VAL A 30 -31.77 3.28 10.60
C VAL A 30 -30.54 4.03 11.12
N PHE A 31 -29.82 4.74 10.24
CA PHE A 31 -28.55 5.37 10.60
C PHE A 31 -28.73 6.51 11.63
N VAL A 32 -28.25 6.28 12.85
CA VAL A 32 -28.07 7.32 13.87
C VAL A 32 -26.62 7.76 13.85
N LYS A 33 -26.37 9.02 13.49
CA LYS A 33 -25.02 9.60 13.54
C LYS A 33 -24.53 9.53 14.99
N PRO A 34 -23.38 8.89 15.27
CA PRO A 34 -22.82 8.91 16.61
C PRO A 34 -22.55 10.36 17.01
N THR A 35 -23.14 10.77 18.14
CA THR A 35 -22.93 12.10 18.70
C THR A 35 -21.53 12.15 19.31
N THR A 36 -20.74 13.14 18.91
CA THR A 36 -19.48 13.43 19.60
C THR A 36 -19.83 14.06 20.95
N PRO A 37 -19.25 13.58 22.06
CA PRO A 37 -19.51 14.18 23.37
C PRO A 37 -19.07 15.64 23.37
N LYS A 38 -19.82 16.49 24.08
CA LYS A 38 -19.49 17.91 24.21
C LYS A 38 -18.19 18.06 25.02
N ASN A 39 -17.50 19.18 24.81
CA ASN A 39 -16.29 19.48 25.59
C ASN A 39 -16.68 19.95 27.00
N ALA A 40 -16.26 19.20 28.02
CA ALA A 40 -16.55 19.51 29.43
C ALA A 40 -15.97 20.85 29.92
N PHE A 41 -14.91 21.38 29.29
CA PHE A 41 -14.39 22.72 29.63
C PHE A 41 -15.34 23.85 29.22
N LEU A 42 -16.08 23.65 28.12
CA LEU A 42 -17.02 24.64 27.59
C LEU A 42 -18.42 24.48 28.22
N TYR A 43 -18.78 23.26 28.60
CA TYR A 43 -20.09 22.90 29.14
C TYR A 43 -19.93 22.11 30.43
N PRO A 44 -19.54 22.76 31.55
CA PRO A 44 -19.25 22.07 32.81
C PRO A 44 -20.50 21.49 33.47
N ASP A 45 -21.68 22.04 33.20
CA ASP A 45 -22.96 21.61 33.81
C ASP A 45 -23.63 20.44 33.05
N ASP A 46 -23.14 20.10 31.85
CA ASP A 46 -23.72 19.05 31.02
C ASP A 46 -23.11 17.68 31.40
N PRO A 47 -23.89 16.72 31.92
CA PRO A 47 -23.36 15.42 32.36
C PRO A 47 -22.86 14.53 31.21
N GLU A 48 -23.28 14.81 29.97
CA GLU A 48 -22.84 14.10 28.76
C GLU A 48 -21.56 14.71 28.17
N ALA A 49 -21.05 15.80 28.75
CA ALA A 49 -19.81 16.41 28.31
C ALA A 49 -18.59 15.64 28.83
N ALA A 50 -17.59 15.44 27.96
CA ALA A 50 -16.36 14.73 28.28
C ALA A 50 -15.16 15.66 28.19
N PHE A 51 -14.17 15.46 29.07
CA PHE A 51 -12.88 16.16 28.96
C PHE A 51 -12.13 15.67 27.72
N PRO A 52 -11.68 16.58 26.83
CA PRO A 52 -10.83 16.23 25.70
C PRO A 52 -9.57 15.52 26.19
N LYS A 53 -9.39 14.26 25.79
CA LYS A 53 -8.17 13.51 26.05
C LYS A 53 -7.23 13.66 24.86
N VAL A 54 -5.97 13.99 25.12
CA VAL A 54 -4.93 13.94 24.09
C VAL A 54 -4.77 12.47 23.69
N ILE A 55 -5.19 12.13 22.47
CA ILE A 55 -4.90 10.82 21.90
C ILE A 55 -3.43 10.86 21.49
N VAL A 56 -2.57 10.23 22.29
CA VAL A 56 -1.17 10.01 21.89
C VAL A 56 -1.18 9.03 20.73
N ALA A 57 -1.22 9.56 19.51
CA ALA A 57 -0.97 8.78 18.32
C ALA A 57 0.47 8.27 18.44
N LYS A 58 0.64 7.00 18.80
CA LYS A 58 1.96 6.38 18.84
C LYS A 58 2.58 6.56 17.45
N PRO A 59 3.76 7.19 17.32
CA PRO A 59 4.40 7.31 16.03
C PRO A 59 4.58 5.92 15.44
N LEU A 60 4.27 5.77 14.15
CA LEU A 60 4.39 4.49 13.47
C LEU A 60 5.87 4.13 13.43
N ASP A 61 6.29 3.18 14.28
CA ASP A 61 7.68 2.74 14.33
C ASP A 61 7.94 1.72 13.21
N PHE A 62 8.53 2.20 12.11
CA PHE A 62 8.93 1.38 10.99
C PHE A 62 10.12 0.45 11.30
N ARG A 63 10.71 0.51 12.50
CA ARG A 63 11.77 -0.39 12.93
C ARG A 63 11.23 -1.69 13.55
N SER A 64 9.95 -1.74 13.90
CA SER A 64 9.35 -2.92 14.52
C SER A 64 9.07 -4.03 13.49
N GLU A 65 9.57 -5.24 13.74
CA GLU A 65 9.31 -6.43 12.92
C GLU A 65 7.83 -6.87 12.94
N ALA A 66 7.04 -6.42 13.93
CA ALA A 66 5.61 -6.71 14.03
C ALA A 66 4.77 -6.02 12.94
N MET A 67 5.33 -5.05 12.21
CA MET A 67 4.65 -4.34 11.15
C MET A 67 4.85 -5.04 9.80
N PRO A 68 3.79 -5.38 9.03
CA PRO A 68 3.90 -6.12 7.77
C PRO A 68 4.79 -5.49 6.67
N HIS A 69 5.18 -4.22 6.82
CA HIS A 69 5.93 -3.45 5.83
C HIS A 69 7.19 -2.78 6.37
N SER A 70 7.60 -3.01 7.63
CA SER A 70 8.83 -2.46 8.19
C SER A 70 10.08 -2.88 7.40
N GLY A 71 10.06 -4.10 6.83
CA GLY A 71 11.09 -4.63 5.95
C GLY A 71 11.41 -3.79 4.70
N TYR A 72 10.52 -2.88 4.29
CA TYR A 72 10.67 -2.06 3.08
C TYR A 72 11.05 -0.61 3.36
N ALA A 73 11.19 -0.21 4.63
CA ALA A 73 11.36 1.18 5.01
C ALA A 73 12.77 1.74 4.72
N ILE A 74 13.80 0.87 4.64
CA ILE A 74 15.20 1.28 4.49
C ILE A 74 15.90 0.39 3.46
N THR A 75 16.64 0.99 2.53
CA THR A 75 17.53 0.31 1.59
C THR A 75 18.62 -0.43 2.36
N GLY A 76 18.68 -1.76 2.25
CA GLY A 76 19.62 -2.61 2.99
C GLY A 76 19.01 -3.33 4.20
N ASN A 77 17.71 -3.17 4.47
CA ASN A 77 17.06 -3.97 5.50
C ASN A 77 17.00 -5.46 5.07
N ARG A 78 17.45 -6.36 5.94
CA ARG A 78 17.60 -7.79 5.64
C ARG A 78 16.25 -8.49 5.82
N ARG A 79 15.34 -8.32 4.85
CA ARG A 79 14.07 -9.06 4.84
C ARG A 79 14.33 -10.57 4.69
N LYS A 80 13.60 -11.39 5.45
CA LYS A 80 13.53 -12.84 5.19
C LYS A 80 12.54 -13.05 4.03
N TYR A 81 13.03 -13.58 2.92
CA TYR A 81 12.20 -13.87 1.75
C TYR A 81 11.35 -15.12 2.01
N GLY A 82 10.15 -15.17 1.46
CA GLY A 82 9.38 -16.42 1.41
C GLY A 82 10.03 -17.44 0.47
N ALA A 83 9.73 -18.73 0.63
CA ALA A 83 10.28 -19.78 -0.24
C ALA A 83 10.02 -19.51 -1.74
N SER A 84 8.82 -19.06 -2.08
CA SER A 84 8.42 -18.68 -3.44
C SER A 84 9.09 -17.40 -3.96
N GLU A 85 9.58 -16.54 -3.07
CA GLU A 85 10.35 -15.36 -3.47
C GLU A 85 11.82 -15.72 -3.66
N PHE A 86 12.37 -16.63 -2.84
CA PHE A 86 13.74 -17.11 -2.97
C PHE A 86 14.03 -17.74 -4.33
N GLU A 87 13.05 -18.42 -4.93
CA GLU A 87 13.16 -18.99 -6.28
C GLU A 87 13.32 -17.92 -7.38
N LYS A 88 12.77 -16.72 -7.15
CA LYS A 88 12.81 -15.61 -8.11
C LYS A 88 14.04 -14.72 -7.95
N ILE A 89 14.82 -14.91 -6.87
CA ILE A 89 16.05 -14.14 -6.67
C ILE A 89 17.13 -14.78 -7.55
N PRO A 90 17.73 -14.04 -8.49
CA PRO A 90 18.81 -14.57 -9.32
C PRO A 90 19.98 -14.94 -8.40
N ARG A 91 20.38 -16.21 -8.44
CA ARG A 91 21.57 -16.68 -7.73
C ARG A 91 22.78 -16.07 -8.42
N VAL A 92 23.44 -15.13 -7.76
CA VAL A 92 24.76 -14.66 -8.20
C VAL A 92 25.74 -15.78 -7.91
N VAL A 93 26.07 -16.57 -8.93
CA VAL A 93 27.20 -17.48 -8.87
C VAL A 93 28.45 -16.60 -8.91
N VAL A 94 29.06 -16.38 -7.75
CA VAL A 94 30.38 -15.77 -7.68
C VAL A 94 31.33 -16.85 -8.18
N GLY A 95 31.85 -16.68 -9.39
CA GLY A 95 32.92 -17.54 -9.90
C GLY A 95 34.14 -17.43 -8.99
N ASP A 96 34.85 -18.54 -8.81
CA ASP A 96 36.10 -18.62 -8.05
C ASP A 96 37.26 -17.91 -8.77
N ASP A 97 37.10 -16.62 -9.07
CA ASP A 97 38.12 -15.83 -9.75
C ASP A 97 38.85 -14.97 -8.72
N ILE A 98 40.00 -15.50 -8.30
CA ILE A 98 41.02 -14.81 -7.52
C ILE A 98 41.51 -13.60 -8.34
N GLY A 99 41.02 -12.41 -8.00
CA GLY A 99 41.60 -11.14 -8.41
C GLY A 99 41.09 -10.58 -9.75
N GLY A 100 40.42 -9.43 -9.67
CA GLY A 100 40.25 -8.53 -10.82
C GLY A 100 38.81 -8.13 -11.13
N SER A 101 38.42 -6.94 -10.65
CA SER A 101 37.27 -6.12 -11.08
C SER A 101 35.94 -6.85 -11.38
N VAL A 102 35.05 -6.85 -10.38
CA VAL A 102 33.66 -7.28 -10.52
C VAL A 102 32.84 -6.19 -11.22
N ARG A 103 33.05 -5.99 -12.53
CA ARG A 103 32.00 -5.46 -13.40
C ARG A 103 31.19 -6.65 -13.88
N ALA A 104 30.42 -7.22 -12.96
CA ALA A 104 29.51 -8.33 -13.24
C ALA A 104 28.64 -7.91 -14.43
N LYS A 105 28.83 -8.60 -15.55
CA LYS A 105 27.98 -8.53 -16.74
C LYS A 105 26.61 -9.04 -16.32
N LEU A 106 25.76 -8.16 -15.83
CA LEU A 106 24.34 -8.41 -15.64
C LEU A 106 23.74 -8.62 -17.03
N ALA A 107 23.70 -9.88 -17.47
CA ALA A 107 22.85 -10.31 -18.57
C ALA A 107 21.40 -10.22 -18.07
N PHE A 108 20.81 -9.02 -18.17
CA PHE A 108 19.39 -8.82 -17.98
C PHE A 108 18.69 -9.34 -19.24
N GLN A 109 18.43 -10.64 -19.30
CA GLN A 109 17.47 -11.19 -20.27
C GLN A 109 16.08 -10.77 -19.79
N GLN A 110 15.62 -9.65 -20.32
CA GLN A 110 14.24 -9.22 -20.16
C GLN A 110 13.42 -10.03 -21.17
N GLU A 111 12.77 -11.10 -20.72
CA GLU A 111 11.74 -11.73 -21.53
C GLU A 111 10.57 -10.75 -21.68
N TYR A 112 10.25 -10.40 -22.92
CA TYR A 112 9.06 -9.63 -23.24
C TYR A 112 7.88 -10.60 -23.26
N ASP A 113 6.99 -10.49 -22.27
CA ASP A 113 5.68 -11.14 -22.30
C ASP A 113 4.86 -10.51 -23.44
N ASN A 114 4.74 -11.22 -24.56
CA ASN A 114 4.00 -10.78 -25.76
C ASN A 114 2.46 -10.71 -25.56
N ALA A 115 1.96 -10.91 -24.35
CA ALA A 115 0.52 -10.99 -24.05
C ALA A 115 -0.21 -9.63 -24.14
N ASP A 116 0.51 -8.51 -24.19
CA ASP A 116 -0.09 -7.17 -24.27
C ASP A 116 -0.22 -6.63 -25.71
N THR A 117 0.10 -7.44 -26.73
CA THR A 117 0.13 -6.99 -28.15
C THR A 117 -1.18 -7.21 -28.91
N GLU A 118 -2.28 -7.58 -28.23
CA GLU A 118 -3.60 -7.72 -28.86
C GLU A 118 -4.62 -6.73 -28.29
N MET A 119 -4.30 -5.43 -28.33
CA MET A 119 -5.33 -4.39 -28.27
C MET A 119 -5.17 -3.52 -29.51
N GLY A 120 -5.98 -3.85 -30.52
CA GLY A 120 -6.01 -3.22 -31.83
C GLY A 120 -5.98 -1.69 -31.74
N THR A 121 -4.89 -1.10 -32.21
CA THR A 121 -4.80 0.33 -32.44
C THR A 121 -5.56 0.66 -33.70
N THR A 122 -6.76 1.23 -33.58
CA THR A 122 -7.37 1.99 -34.69
C THR A 122 -6.57 3.28 -34.84
N SER A 123 -5.82 3.38 -35.94
CA SER A 123 -5.04 4.56 -36.28
C SER A 123 -5.97 5.73 -36.60
N ARG A 124 -5.96 6.77 -35.75
CA ARG A 124 -6.58 8.06 -36.06
C ARG A 124 -5.61 8.84 -36.95
N GLN A 125 -5.90 8.91 -38.25
CA GLN A 125 -5.18 9.79 -39.17
C GLN A 125 -5.44 11.25 -38.78
N VAL A 126 -4.38 12.01 -38.53
CA VAL A 126 -4.43 13.46 -38.34
C VAL A 126 -4.07 14.11 -39.67
N ALA A 127 -5.01 14.87 -40.23
CA ALA A 127 -4.78 15.66 -41.44
C ALA A 127 -3.73 16.75 -41.17
N LYS A 128 -2.76 16.89 -42.09
CA LYS A 128 -1.81 18.00 -42.10
C LYS A 128 -2.44 19.25 -42.73
N PRO A 129 -2.04 20.45 -42.28
CA PRO A 129 -2.51 21.72 -42.83
C PRO A 129 -2.02 21.96 -44.26
#